data_AF-A0A9P1D8A6-F1
#
_entry.id   AF-A0A9P1D8A6-F1
#
_cell.length_a   1.000
_cell.length_b   1.000
_cell.length_c   1.000
_cell.angle_alpha   90.00
_cell.angle_beta   90.00
_cell.angle_gamma   90.00
#
_symmetry.space_group_name_H-M   'P 1'
#
loop_
_entity.id
_entity.type
_entity.pdbx_description
1 polymer ?
#
loop_
_entity_poly.entity_id
_entity_poly.type
_entity_poly.pdbx_seq_one_letter_code
_entity_poly.pdbx_strand_id
1 'polypeptide(L)'
;MCGMNSCPSFYGDGRYPGDGGAALEELWQLLPWREICNCPGRYTTSDREARFLEPVQLLRRLGSVPRLIPLLLDVPNKDRISMIRLPGGGGLLSYCKEGSVYVHTFNTESGLIRKVDALGLTNWRCILDPEPAGSCAEACSACVAVLPFLLDAEKHWRHLFSDLVEKAMEPLHFAAAAMHQGDDV
;
A
#
# COMPACT_ATOMS: atom_id res chain seq x y z
N MET A 1 -1.19 13.59 -39.99
CA MET A 1 -1.40 13.64 -38.54
C MET A 1 -1.93 12.27 -38.12
N CYS A 2 -1.06 11.42 -37.59
CA CYS A 2 -1.45 10.09 -37.11
C CYS A 2 -2.28 10.27 -35.85
N GLY A 3 -3.54 9.85 -35.91
CA GLY A 3 -4.43 9.83 -34.76
C GLY A 3 -3.77 9.07 -33.63
N MET A 4 -3.79 9.66 -32.44
CA MET A 4 -3.42 9.00 -31.20
C MET A 4 -4.33 7.78 -31.03
N ASN A 5 -3.85 6.61 -31.46
CA ASN A 5 -4.46 5.33 -31.12
C ASN A 5 -4.30 5.18 -29.61
N SER A 6 -5.33 5.58 -28.88
CA SER A 6 -5.52 5.21 -27.48
C SER A 6 -5.48 3.68 -27.40
N CYS A 7 -4.36 3.14 -26.92
CA CYS A 7 -4.28 1.73 -26.54
C CYS A 7 -5.45 1.42 -25.60
N PRO A 8 -6.25 0.38 -25.87
CA PRO A 8 -7.34 0.02 -24.98
C PRO A 8 -6.74 -0.35 -23.63
N SER A 9 -7.17 0.36 -22.59
CA SER A 9 -6.91 0.00 -21.20
C SER A 9 -7.33 -1.45 -20.98
N PHE A 10 -6.46 -2.23 -20.35
CA PHE A 10 -6.68 -3.59 -19.90
C PHE A 10 -8.12 -3.82 -19.40
N TYR A 11 -8.88 -4.63 -20.14
CA TYR A 11 -10.21 -5.12 -19.75
C TYR A 11 -10.05 -6.58 -19.38
N GLY A 12 -9.55 -6.85 -18.16
CA GLY A 12 -9.52 -8.20 -17.61
C GLY A 12 -10.90 -8.85 -17.76
N ASP A 13 -10.95 -9.96 -18.51
CA ASP A 13 -12.09 -10.86 -18.83
C ASP A 13 -13.48 -10.26 -19.15
N GLY A 14 -13.64 -8.95 -19.19
CA GLY A 14 -14.91 -8.23 -19.35
C GLY A 14 -15.85 -8.27 -18.14
N ARG A 15 -15.58 -9.06 -17.09
CA ARG A 15 -16.47 -9.16 -15.91
C ARG A 15 -16.17 -8.14 -14.83
N TYR A 16 -14.94 -7.61 -14.75
CA TYR A 16 -14.54 -6.65 -13.70
C TYR A 16 -13.81 -5.43 -14.31
N PRO A 17 -14.56 -4.43 -14.80
CA PRO A 17 -13.98 -3.21 -15.35
C PRO A 17 -13.10 -2.49 -14.31
N GLY A 18 -11.85 -2.21 -14.66
CA GLY A 18 -10.89 -1.53 -13.78
C GLY A 18 -10.14 -2.43 -12.79
N ASP A 19 -10.26 -3.76 -12.90
CA ASP A 19 -9.73 -4.72 -11.92
C ASP A 19 -8.34 -5.30 -12.27
N GLY A 20 -7.55 -4.60 -13.10
CA GLY A 20 -6.14 -4.95 -13.34
C GLY A 20 -5.34 -3.97 -14.22
N GLY A 21 -4.22 -4.44 -14.80
CA GLY A 21 -3.30 -3.64 -15.60
C GLY A 21 -2.50 -4.46 -16.62
N ALA A 22 -1.58 -3.81 -17.36
CA ALA A 22 -0.84 -4.44 -18.45
C ALA A 22 -0.09 -5.72 -18.04
N ALA A 23 0.57 -5.70 -16.88
CA ALA A 23 1.25 -6.89 -16.35
C ALA A 23 0.28 -8.05 -16.02
N LEU A 24 -0.97 -7.71 -15.66
CA LEU A 24 -2.03 -8.69 -15.43
C LEU A 24 -2.49 -9.33 -16.77
N GLU A 25 -2.60 -8.54 -17.85
CA GLU A 25 -2.90 -9.02 -19.21
C GLU A 25 -1.85 -9.99 -19.73
N GLU A 26 -0.58 -9.61 -19.61
CA GLU A 26 0.52 -10.44 -20.07
C GLU A 26 0.51 -11.79 -19.34
N LEU A 27 0.25 -11.77 -18.03
CA LEU A 27 0.13 -12.99 -17.25
C LEU A 27 -1.06 -13.84 -17.67
N TRP A 28 -2.20 -13.20 -17.94
CA TRP A 28 -3.40 -13.87 -18.45
C TRP A 28 -3.13 -14.59 -19.78
N GLN A 29 -2.40 -13.94 -20.69
CA GLN A 29 -2.08 -14.48 -22.02
C GLN A 29 -1.00 -15.58 -21.98
N LEU A 30 -0.15 -15.60 -20.96
CA LEU A 30 0.97 -16.54 -20.85
C LEU A 30 0.54 -17.99 -20.60
N LEU A 31 -0.54 -18.20 -19.84
CA LEU A 31 -0.93 -19.51 -19.35
C LEU A 31 -2.44 -19.75 -19.49
N PRO A 32 -2.88 -21.03 -19.57
CA PRO A 32 -4.29 -21.35 -19.50
C PRO A 32 -4.82 -21.17 -18.08
N TRP A 33 -5.45 -20.03 -17.81
CA TRP A 33 -6.11 -19.74 -16.55
C TRP A 33 -7.58 -20.14 -16.58
N ARG A 34 -8.07 -20.63 -15.44
CA ARG A 34 -9.49 -20.94 -15.23
C ARG A 34 -9.97 -20.35 -13.92
N GLU A 35 -11.11 -19.66 -13.97
CA GLU A 35 -11.73 -19.11 -12.77
C GLU A 35 -12.07 -20.23 -11.77
N ILE A 36 -11.84 -19.96 -10.49
CA ILE A 36 -12.18 -20.87 -9.41
C ILE A 36 -13.68 -20.70 -9.11
N CYS A 37 -14.41 -21.81 -9.05
CA CYS A 37 -15.85 -21.80 -8.76
C CYS A 37 -16.16 -21.02 -7.47
N ASN A 38 -17.14 -20.12 -7.54
CA ASN A 38 -17.57 -19.24 -6.44
C ASN A 38 -16.46 -18.34 -5.86
N CYS A 39 -15.37 -18.12 -6.60
CA CYS A 39 -14.26 -17.25 -6.21
C CYS A 39 -14.01 -16.22 -7.32
N PRO A 40 -14.93 -15.24 -7.47
CA PRO A 40 -14.86 -14.27 -8.55
C PRO A 40 -13.51 -13.55 -8.59
N GLY A 41 -12.93 -13.42 -9.79
CA GLY A 41 -11.67 -12.71 -9.98
C GLY A 41 -10.43 -13.50 -9.51
N ARG A 42 -10.56 -14.80 -9.21
CA ARG A 42 -9.46 -15.69 -8.85
C ARG A 42 -9.39 -16.86 -9.81
N TYR A 43 -8.21 -17.11 -10.35
CA TYR A 43 -8.03 -18.07 -11.43
C TYR A 43 -6.83 -18.97 -11.11
N THR A 44 -6.94 -20.25 -11.45
CA THR A 44 -5.89 -21.25 -11.31
C THR A 44 -5.44 -21.70 -12.68
N THR A 45 -4.18 -22.06 -12.82
CA THR A 45 -3.67 -22.70 -14.05
C THR A 45 -3.62 -24.21 -13.90
N SER A 46 -3.89 -24.93 -14.99
CA SER A 46 -3.67 -26.38 -15.11
C SER A 46 -2.35 -26.73 -15.79
N ASP A 47 -1.55 -25.72 -16.17
CA ASP A 47 -0.25 -25.92 -16.80
C ASP A 47 0.67 -26.75 -15.89
N ARG A 48 1.26 -27.80 -16.44
CA ARG A 48 2.07 -28.75 -15.67
C ARG A 48 3.46 -28.21 -15.36
N GLU A 49 4.04 -27.42 -16.25
CA GLU A 49 5.37 -26.86 -16.03
C GLU A 49 5.32 -25.76 -14.98
N ALA A 50 4.27 -24.94 -15.02
CA ALA A 50 4.07 -23.85 -14.06
C ALA A 50 4.14 -24.34 -12.61
N ARG A 51 3.64 -25.56 -12.33
CA ARG A 51 3.66 -26.16 -10.98
C ARG A 51 5.05 -26.34 -10.38
N PHE A 52 6.10 -26.32 -11.18
CA PHE A 52 7.48 -26.50 -10.72
C PHE A 52 8.29 -25.20 -10.77
N LEU A 53 7.61 -24.06 -11.02
CA LEU A 53 8.25 -22.75 -11.06
C LEU A 53 7.93 -21.99 -9.78
N GLU A 54 8.97 -21.45 -9.15
CA GLU A 54 8.78 -20.43 -8.12
C GLU A 54 8.04 -19.22 -8.72
N PRO A 55 7.26 -18.47 -7.93
CA PRO A 55 6.43 -17.38 -8.44
C PRO A 55 7.23 -16.32 -9.21
N VAL A 56 8.43 -15.99 -8.73
CA VAL A 56 9.34 -15.07 -9.43
C VAL A 56 9.84 -15.65 -10.75
N GLN A 57 10.12 -16.95 -10.81
CA GLN A 57 10.54 -17.62 -12.04
C GLN A 57 9.40 -17.68 -13.06
N LEU A 58 8.17 -17.94 -12.60
CA LEU A 58 6.99 -17.92 -13.46
C LEU A 58 6.79 -16.53 -14.07
N LEU A 59 6.85 -15.47 -13.25
CA LEU A 59 6.65 -14.10 -13.73
C LEU A 59 7.81 -13.59 -14.61
N ARG A 60 9.03 -14.11 -14.46
CA ARG A 60 10.13 -13.82 -15.41
C ARG A 60 9.82 -14.28 -16.83
N ARG A 61 8.90 -15.22 -17.04
CA ARG A 61 8.44 -15.61 -18.39
C ARG A 61 7.65 -14.50 -19.09
N LEU A 62 7.14 -13.51 -18.35
CA LEU A 62 6.51 -12.31 -18.93
C LEU A 62 7.53 -11.34 -19.53
N GLY A 63 8.83 -11.59 -19.38
CA GLY A 63 9.89 -10.72 -19.86
C GLY A 63 10.18 -9.59 -18.86
N SER A 64 9.90 -8.35 -19.26
CA SER A 64 10.33 -7.13 -18.56
C SER A 64 9.44 -6.76 -17.37
N VAL A 65 9.28 -7.67 -16.41
CA VAL A 65 8.63 -7.30 -15.14
C VAL A 65 9.69 -6.71 -14.21
N PRO A 66 9.58 -5.44 -13.79
CA PRO A 66 10.53 -4.82 -12.87
C PRO A 66 10.53 -5.57 -11.53
N ARG A 67 11.66 -5.49 -10.80
CA ARG A 67 11.98 -6.19 -9.53
C ARG A 67 10.73 -6.64 -8.75
N LEU A 68 10.36 -7.90 -8.95
CA LEU A 68 9.27 -8.53 -8.22
C LEU A 68 9.82 -9.02 -6.88
N ILE A 69 9.34 -8.43 -5.79
CA ILE A 69 9.67 -8.87 -4.43
C ILE A 69 8.52 -9.75 -3.94
N PRO A 70 8.72 -11.06 -3.77
CA PRO A 70 7.69 -11.92 -3.19
C PRO A 70 7.52 -11.59 -1.71
N LEU A 71 6.30 -11.27 -1.31
CA LEU A 71 5.92 -11.27 0.09
C LEU A 71 5.64 -12.71 0.52
N LEU A 72 6.43 -13.19 1.47
CA LEU A 72 6.23 -14.50 2.09
C LEU A 72 5.29 -14.35 3.27
N LEU A 73 4.18 -15.08 3.22
CA LEU A 73 3.14 -15.07 4.23
C LEU A 73 3.18 -16.42 4.94
N ASP A 74 3.49 -16.36 6.24
CA ASP A 74 3.42 -17.51 7.13
C ASP A 74 2.07 -17.48 7.86
N VAL A 75 1.20 -18.41 7.49
CA VAL A 75 -0.15 -18.51 8.07
C VAL A 75 -0.24 -19.84 8.82
N PRO A 76 -0.54 -19.83 10.13
CA PRO A 76 -0.57 -21.05 10.92
C PRO A 76 -1.46 -22.13 10.30
N ASN A 77 -0.97 -23.37 10.28
CA ASN A 77 -1.65 -24.55 9.74
C ASN A 77 -2.01 -24.45 8.25
N LYS A 78 -1.27 -23.66 7.45
CA LYS A 78 -1.42 -23.60 5.99
C LYS A 78 -0.06 -23.78 5.31
N ASP A 79 -0.12 -24.22 4.05
CA ASP A 79 1.03 -24.18 3.14
C ASP A 79 1.62 -22.77 3.09
N ARG A 80 2.95 -22.66 2.97
CA ARG A 80 3.64 -21.37 2.81
C ARG A 80 3.09 -20.65 1.59
N ILE A 81 2.70 -19.39 1.77
CA ILE A 81 2.12 -18.59 0.69
C ILE A 81 3.14 -17.55 0.24
N SER A 82 3.36 -17.47 -1.06
CA SER A 82 4.13 -16.41 -1.69
C SER A 82 3.19 -15.53 -2.51
N MET A 83 3.23 -14.23 -2.27
CA MET A 83 2.40 -13.25 -2.96
C MET A 83 3.30 -12.26 -3.70
N ILE A 84 3.00 -12.04 -4.98
CA ILE A 84 3.65 -11.01 -5.78
C ILE A 84 2.58 -10.08 -6.31
N ARG A 85 2.71 -8.81 -5.95
CA ARG A 85 1.90 -7.72 -6.46
C ARG A 85 2.34 -7.36 -7.88
N LEU A 86 1.39 -7.18 -8.79
CA LEU A 86 1.70 -6.74 -10.14
C LEU A 86 1.45 -5.22 -10.31
N PRO A 87 2.29 -4.53 -11.10
CA PRO A 87 2.04 -3.13 -11.44
C PRO A 87 0.68 -2.95 -12.13
N GLY A 88 -0.06 -1.93 -11.70
CA GLY A 88 -1.39 -1.64 -12.24
C GLY A 88 -2.53 -2.48 -11.65
N GLY A 89 -2.25 -3.35 -10.68
CA GLY A 89 -3.28 -4.05 -9.91
C GLY A 89 -3.24 -5.58 -10.05
N GLY A 90 -4.04 -6.24 -9.22
CA GLY A 90 -4.02 -7.69 -9.02
C GLY A 90 -2.66 -8.28 -8.63
N GLY A 91 -2.50 -9.58 -8.82
CA GLY A 91 -1.25 -10.25 -8.49
C GLY A 91 -1.32 -11.76 -8.55
N LEU A 92 -0.16 -12.35 -8.28
CA LEU A 92 0.04 -13.79 -8.23
C LEU A 92 0.16 -14.24 -6.77
N LEU A 93 -0.71 -15.14 -6.35
CA LEU A 93 -0.64 -15.85 -5.07
C LEU A 93 -0.29 -17.30 -5.33
N SER A 94 0.74 -17.80 -4.68
CA SER A 94 1.23 -19.16 -4.89
C SER A 94 1.38 -19.88 -3.57
N TYR A 95 0.72 -21.03 -3.45
CA TYR A 95 0.88 -21.94 -2.33
C TYR A 95 2.05 -22.88 -2.64
N CYS A 96 3.04 -22.92 -1.75
CA CYS A 96 4.16 -23.85 -1.82
C CYS A 96 3.82 -25.09 -1.01
N LYS A 97 3.58 -26.20 -1.71
CA LYS A 97 3.34 -27.53 -1.13
C LYS A 97 4.65 -28.26 -0.91
N GLU A 98 4.57 -29.37 -0.20
CA GLU A 98 5.68 -30.32 -0.07
C GLU A 98 6.23 -30.73 -1.44
N GLY A 99 7.55 -30.90 -1.53
CA GLY A 99 8.23 -31.28 -2.78
C GLY A 99 8.41 -30.15 -3.79
N SER A 100 8.36 -28.88 -3.36
CA SER A 100 8.53 -27.70 -4.22
C SER A 100 7.50 -27.64 -5.36
N VAL A 101 6.27 -28.02 -5.04
CA VAL A 101 5.13 -27.94 -5.96
C VAL A 101 4.31 -26.71 -5.64
N TYR A 102 4.06 -25.88 -6.66
CA TYR A 102 3.32 -24.63 -6.53
C TYR A 102 1.90 -24.75 -7.06
N VAL A 103 0.96 -24.20 -6.31
CA VAL A 103 -0.40 -23.91 -6.80
C VAL A 103 -0.52 -22.42 -7.01
N HIS A 104 -0.34 -22.00 -8.26
CA HIS A 104 -0.44 -20.60 -8.66
C HIS A 104 -1.89 -20.19 -8.86
N THR A 105 -2.24 -19.07 -8.25
CA THR A 105 -3.50 -18.38 -8.46
C THR A 105 -3.22 -16.97 -8.94
N PHE A 106 -3.72 -16.68 -10.13
CA PHE A 106 -3.83 -15.34 -10.68
C PHE A 106 -5.05 -14.66 -10.05
N ASN A 107 -4.90 -13.42 -9.61
CA ASN A 107 -5.98 -12.68 -8.97
C ASN A 107 -6.06 -11.28 -9.57
N THR A 108 -7.27 -10.86 -9.91
CA THR A 108 -7.62 -9.45 -10.14
C THR A 108 -7.41 -8.63 -8.87
N GLU A 109 -7.52 -7.29 -8.97
CA GLU A 109 -7.39 -6.41 -7.80
C GLU A 109 -8.37 -6.79 -6.69
N SER A 110 -9.65 -6.83 -7.01
CA SER A 110 -10.72 -7.15 -6.07
C SER A 110 -10.62 -8.59 -5.56
N GLY A 111 -10.22 -9.53 -6.43
CA GLY A 111 -10.01 -10.93 -6.06
C GLY A 111 -8.86 -11.09 -5.05
N LEU A 112 -7.79 -10.32 -5.23
CA LEU A 112 -6.64 -10.31 -4.34
C LEU A 112 -7.02 -9.72 -2.98
N ILE A 113 -7.69 -8.57 -2.94
CA ILE A 113 -8.16 -7.92 -1.71
C ILE A 113 -9.00 -8.89 -0.87
N ARG A 114 -10.06 -9.47 -1.47
CA ARG A 114 -10.93 -10.43 -0.77
C ARG A 114 -10.14 -11.63 -0.23
N LYS A 115 -9.15 -12.09 -0.99
CA LYS A 115 -8.34 -13.24 -0.58
C LYS A 115 -7.43 -12.90 0.59
N VAL A 116 -6.81 -11.74 0.55
CA VAL A 116 -5.90 -11.26 1.59
C VAL A 116 -6.66 -10.93 2.87
N ASP A 117 -7.85 -10.34 2.78
CA ASP A 117 -8.79 -10.19 3.88
C ASP A 117 -9.14 -11.54 4.51
N ALA A 118 -9.48 -12.54 3.69
CA ALA A 118 -9.79 -13.89 4.16
C ALA A 118 -8.57 -14.64 4.75
N LEU A 119 -7.34 -14.18 4.49
CA LEU A 119 -6.13 -14.67 5.15
C LEU A 119 -5.88 -13.98 6.50
N GLY A 120 -6.64 -12.94 6.85
CA GLY A 120 -6.52 -12.22 8.12
C GLY A 120 -5.31 -11.28 8.17
N LEU A 121 -4.82 -10.82 7.02
CA LEU A 121 -3.63 -9.97 6.93
C LEU A 121 -3.98 -8.52 7.24
N THR A 122 -3.98 -8.12 8.50
CA THR A 122 -4.46 -6.80 8.99
C THR A 122 -3.76 -5.58 8.38
N ASN A 123 -2.53 -5.72 7.86
CA ASN A 123 -1.75 -4.61 7.27
C ASN A 123 -1.61 -4.72 5.76
N TRP A 124 -2.52 -5.42 5.08
CA TRP A 124 -2.38 -5.64 3.64
C TRP A 124 -2.43 -4.38 2.81
N ARG A 125 -3.08 -3.31 3.29
CA ARG A 125 -3.15 -2.04 2.55
C ARG A 125 -1.76 -1.51 2.24
N CYS A 126 -0.85 -1.52 3.21
CA CYS A 126 0.54 -1.14 3.01
C CYS A 126 1.31 -2.07 2.04
N ILE A 127 0.81 -3.30 1.83
CA ILE A 127 1.38 -4.28 0.91
C ILE A 127 0.81 -4.11 -0.52
N LEU A 128 -0.44 -3.66 -0.64
CA LEU A 128 -1.13 -3.49 -1.93
C LEU A 128 -1.05 -2.06 -2.46
N ASP A 129 -0.71 -1.10 -1.61
CA ASP A 129 -0.40 0.26 -2.00
C ASP A 129 0.72 0.19 -3.05
N PRO A 130 0.48 0.70 -4.26
CA PRO A 130 1.54 0.75 -5.26
C PRO A 130 2.69 1.52 -4.63
N GLU A 131 3.90 0.96 -4.68
CA GLU A 131 5.14 1.72 -4.55
C GLU A 131 4.87 3.06 -5.25
N PRO A 132 4.89 4.18 -4.50
CA PRO A 132 4.40 5.43 -4.99
C PRO A 132 5.20 5.73 -6.24
N ALA A 133 4.54 5.68 -7.40
CA ALA A 133 5.18 5.92 -8.67
C ALA A 133 5.75 7.35 -8.60
N GLY A 134 7.03 7.47 -8.25
CA GLY A 134 7.78 8.71 -8.18
C GLY A 134 7.39 9.76 -7.12
N SER A 135 6.20 9.81 -6.52
CA SER A 135 5.79 11.02 -5.77
C SER A 135 5.91 10.98 -4.25
N CYS A 136 5.69 9.85 -3.56
CA CYS A 136 5.76 9.84 -2.09
C CYS A 136 7.18 9.69 -1.55
N ALA A 137 8.16 9.20 -2.31
CA ALA A 137 9.56 9.27 -1.87
C ALA A 137 10.06 10.72 -1.87
N GLU A 138 9.68 11.52 -2.88
CA GLU A 138 9.94 12.96 -2.92
C GLU A 138 9.09 13.72 -1.90
N ALA A 139 7.80 13.37 -1.72
CA ALA A 139 6.95 13.99 -0.71
C ALA A 139 7.38 13.62 0.72
N CYS A 140 7.79 12.38 0.99
CA CYS A 140 8.37 11.99 2.27
C CYS A 140 9.74 12.62 2.48
N SER A 141 10.59 12.71 1.45
CA SER A 141 11.86 13.45 1.55
C SER A 141 11.63 14.94 1.77
N ALA A 142 10.61 15.54 1.16
CA ALA A 142 10.20 16.92 1.40
C ALA A 142 9.68 17.08 2.84
N CYS A 143 8.76 16.23 3.30
CA CYS A 143 8.25 16.23 4.67
C CYS A 143 9.37 16.05 5.70
N VAL A 144 10.31 15.13 5.46
CA VAL A 144 11.49 14.90 6.32
C VAL A 144 12.43 16.11 6.29
N ALA A 145 12.57 16.80 5.15
CA ALA A 145 13.34 18.04 5.05
C ALA A 145 12.69 19.23 5.76
N VAL A 146 11.36 19.25 5.95
CA VAL A 146 10.67 20.28 6.74
C VAL A 146 10.59 19.94 8.24
N LEU A 147 10.80 18.68 8.63
CA LEU A 147 10.77 18.27 10.05
C LEU A 147 11.68 19.12 10.96
N PRO A 148 12.93 19.46 10.58
CA PRO A 148 13.76 20.35 11.38
C PRO A 148 13.14 21.73 11.60
N PHE A 149 12.47 22.30 10.59
CA PHE A 149 11.79 23.60 10.69
C PHE A 149 10.52 23.55 11.53
N LEU A 150 9.78 22.45 11.48
CA LEU A 150 8.60 22.25 12.34
C LEU A 150 9.00 22.04 13.81
N LEU A 151 10.11 21.34 14.06
CA LEU A 151 10.68 21.18 15.39
C LEU A 151 11.27 22.50 15.95
N ASP A 152 11.82 23.36 15.10
CA ASP A 152 12.27 24.70 15.51
C ASP A 152 11.11 25.69 15.69
N ALA A 153 10.04 25.55 14.90
CA ALA A 153 8.81 26.29 15.11
C ALA A 153 8.19 25.95 16.47
N GLU A 154 8.13 24.67 16.87
CA GLU A 154 7.66 24.27 18.20
C GLU A 154 8.46 24.92 19.34
N LYS A 155 9.79 25.07 19.18
CA LYS A 155 10.61 25.80 20.16
C LYS A 155 10.30 27.29 20.18
N HIS A 156 10.16 27.92 19.01
CA HIS A 156 9.80 29.33 18.89
C HIS A 156 8.41 29.63 19.50
N TRP A 157 7.41 28.77 19.26
CA TRP A 157 6.08 28.92 19.82
C TRP A 157 6.06 28.71 21.33
N ARG A 158 6.87 27.80 21.89
CA ARG A 158 6.97 27.66 23.36
C ARG A 158 7.55 28.89 24.03
N HIS A 159 8.56 29.52 23.43
CA HIS A 159 9.10 30.79 23.94
C HIS A 159 8.10 31.95 23.79
N LEU A 160 7.48 32.09 22.62
CA LEU A 160 6.45 33.11 22.38
C LEU A 160 5.23 32.93 23.30
N PHE A 161 4.80 31.70 23.55
CA PHE A 161 3.68 31.40 24.44
C PHE A 161 4.04 31.62 25.90
N SER A 162 5.28 31.28 26.32
CA SER A 162 5.78 31.60 27.66
C SER A 162 5.84 33.12 27.89
N ASP A 163 6.37 33.87 26.92
CA ASP A 163 6.43 35.33 26.97
C ASP A 163 5.03 35.97 26.95
N LEU A 164 4.08 35.39 26.19
CA LEU A 164 2.70 35.87 26.16
C LEU A 164 2.00 35.62 27.50
N VAL A 165 2.23 34.46 28.12
CA VAL A 165 1.66 34.08 29.41
C VAL A 165 2.25 34.94 30.54
N GLU A 166 3.57 35.18 30.57
CA GLU A 166 4.20 36.08 31.55
C GLU A 166 3.68 37.52 31.41
N LYS A 167 3.63 38.07 30.18
CA LYS A 167 3.12 39.43 29.94
C LYS A 167 1.62 39.56 30.20
N ALA A 168 0.83 38.51 30.01
CA ALA A 168 -0.58 38.49 30.34
C ALA A 168 -0.85 38.36 31.85
N MET A 169 0.13 37.88 32.64
CA MET A 169 0.03 37.76 34.09
C MET A 169 0.56 38.97 34.88
N GLU A 170 1.37 39.85 34.27
CA GLU A 170 1.84 41.09 34.92
C GLU A 170 0.74 42.07 35.39
N PRO A 171 -0.41 42.24 34.70
CA PRO A 171 -1.43 43.20 35.15
C PRO A 171 -2.17 42.79 36.43
N LEU A 172 -2.05 41.53 36.88
CA LEU A 172 -2.77 41.02 38.04
C LEU A 172 -2.06 41.25 39.38
N HIS A 173 -0.77 41.58 39.37
CA HIS A 173 -0.04 41.89 40.62
C HIS A 173 -0.14 43.37 41.04
N PHE A 174 -0.47 44.29 40.13
CA PHE A 174 -0.63 45.72 40.48
C PHE A 174 -2.03 46.07 41.02
N ALA A 175 -3.06 45.26 40.75
CA ALA A 175 -4.42 45.52 41.24
C ALA A 175 -4.64 45.12 42.72
N ALA A 176 -3.81 44.24 43.27
CA ALA A 176 -3.95 43.77 44.66
C ALA A 176 -3.37 44.73 45.71
N ALA A 177 -2.55 45.72 45.32
CA ALA A 177 -1.92 46.66 46.25
C ALA A 177 -2.72 47.96 46.50
N ALA A 178 -3.82 48.20 45.76
CA ALA A 178 -4.56 49.47 45.79
C ALA A 178 -5.85 49.46 46.64
N MET A 179 -6.16 48.38 47.37
CA MET A 179 -7.43 48.23 48.11
C MET A 179 -7.31 48.28 49.66
N HIS A 180 -6.26 48.89 50.21
CA HIS A 180 -6.07 49.00 51.67
C HIS A 180 -5.83 50.42 52.20
N GLN A 181 -6.42 51.44 51.57
CA GLN A 181 -6.51 52.78 52.18
C GLN A 181 -7.90 53.37 51.97
N GLY A 182 -8.69 53.38 53.04
CA GLY A 182 -9.95 54.11 53.10
C GLY A 182 -11.01 53.33 53.85
N ASP A 183 -10.93 53.35 55.18
CA ASP A 183 -12.08 53.49 56.08
C ASP A 183 -11.56 53.40 57.52
N ASP A 184 -11.31 54.55 58.15
CA ASP A 184 -11.56 54.73 59.59
C ASP A 184 -11.69 56.23 59.88
N VAL A 185 -12.81 56.56 60.51
CA VAL A 185 -13.29 57.86 61.01
C VAL A 185 -12.73 58.10 62.40
#